data_AF-A0A2D6M7Q5-F1
#
_entry.id   AF-A0A2D6M7Q5-F1
#
_cell.length_a   1.000
_cell.length_b   1.000
_cell.length_c   1.000
_cell.angle_alpha   90.00
_cell.angle_beta   90.00
_cell.angle_gamma   90.00
#
_symmetry.space_group_name_H-M   'P 1'
#
loop_
_entity.id
_entity.type
_entity.pdbx_description
1 polymer ?
#
loop_
_entity_poly.entity_id
_entity_poly.type
_entity_poly.pdbx_seq_one_letter_code
_entity_poly.pdbx_strand_id
1 'polypeptide(L)'
;MTENTMESWSMEDLISLTDEVQSAEMEYKGKTINIQWCELVESEEPKMNIPSDDTPEDEKNEYYTQLAGEKIKKMIEKANEKNPEGTFLTSDVWAKLPTTLKYKVSAKVMGTESNVNF
;
A
#
# COMPACT_ATOMS: atom_id res chain seq x y z
N MET A 1 -8.95 43.58 -3.79
CA MET A 1 -8.62 42.60 -2.74
C MET A 1 -8.94 41.25 -3.33
N THR A 2 -7.95 40.41 -3.59
CA THR A 2 -8.17 39.03 -4.03
C THR A 2 -8.47 38.22 -2.79
N GLU A 3 -9.74 37.83 -2.62
CA GLU A 3 -10.13 36.87 -1.59
C GLU A 3 -9.37 35.57 -1.86
N ASN A 4 -8.44 35.27 -0.96
CA ASN A 4 -7.72 34.01 -0.94
C ASN A 4 -8.68 32.99 -0.29
N THR A 5 -9.62 32.46 -1.07
CA THR A 5 -10.46 31.35 -0.63
C THR A 5 -9.53 30.17 -0.38
N MET A 6 -9.34 29.81 0.90
CA MET A 6 -8.63 28.58 1.27
C MET A 6 -9.44 27.40 0.72
N GLU A 7 -9.02 26.90 -0.44
CA GLU A 7 -9.56 25.68 -1.03
C GLU A 7 -9.37 24.54 -0.02
N SER A 8 -10.48 24.08 0.57
CA SER A 8 -10.51 23.03 1.57
C SER A 8 -11.28 21.86 0.98
N TRP A 9 -10.75 20.66 1.17
CA TRP A 9 -11.45 19.43 0.77
C TRP A 9 -12.73 19.30 1.58
N SER A 10 -13.82 18.85 0.95
CA SER A 10 -14.99 18.42 1.71
C SER A 10 -14.72 17.07 2.38
N MET A 11 -15.44 16.76 3.45
CA MET A 11 -15.31 15.46 4.11
C MET A 11 -15.71 14.31 3.18
N GLU A 12 -16.64 14.55 2.25
CA GLU A 12 -17.03 13.57 1.22
C GLU A 12 -15.89 13.32 0.22
N ASP A 13 -15.15 14.38 -0.17
CA ASP A 13 -13.97 14.23 -1.02
C ASP A 13 -12.88 13.43 -0.31
N LEU A 14 -12.63 13.71 0.97
CA LEU A 14 -11.63 12.98 1.78
C LEU A 14 -11.99 11.50 1.94
N ILE A 15 -13.28 11.18 2.13
CA ILE A 15 -13.74 9.79 2.17
C ILE A 15 -13.52 9.14 0.81
N SER A 16 -13.86 9.83 -0.27
CA SER A 16 -13.73 9.32 -1.64
C SER A 16 -12.27 9.01 -2.02
N LEU A 17 -11.30 9.77 -1.49
CA LEU A 17 -9.87 9.47 -1.65
C LEU A 17 -9.50 8.07 -1.14
N THR A 18 -10.17 7.58 -0.09
CA THR A 18 -9.90 6.23 0.44
C THR A 18 -10.45 5.11 -0.44
N ASP A 19 -11.29 5.46 -1.40
CA ASP A 19 -11.92 4.53 -2.34
C ASP A 19 -11.43 4.70 -3.78
N GLU A 20 -10.52 5.65 -4.01
CA GLU A 20 -9.90 5.89 -5.30
C GLU A 20 -8.83 4.84 -5.59
N VAL A 21 -8.86 4.26 -6.79
CA VAL A 21 -7.82 3.35 -7.26
C VAL A 21 -6.64 4.17 -7.75
N GLN A 22 -5.54 4.07 -7.02
CA GLN A 22 -4.24 4.62 -7.41
C GLN A 22 -3.49 3.60 -8.26
N SER A 23 -2.63 4.08 -9.16
CA SER A 23 -1.76 3.22 -9.97
C SER A 23 -0.39 3.86 -10.19
N ALA A 24 0.61 3.02 -10.40
CA ALA A 24 1.94 3.46 -10.75
C ALA A 24 2.68 2.42 -11.58
N GLU A 25 3.64 2.92 -12.36
CA GLU A 25 4.65 2.10 -13.00
C GLU A 25 5.96 2.15 -12.18
N MET A 26 6.67 1.03 -12.13
CA MET A 26 7.99 0.95 -11.49
C MET A 26 8.93 0.02 -12.28
N GLU A 27 10.22 0.36 -12.30
CA GLU A 27 11.22 -0.50 -12.94
C GLU A 27 11.75 -1.56 -11.96
N TYR A 28 11.84 -2.80 -12.44
CA TYR A 28 12.51 -3.89 -11.74
C TYR A 28 13.31 -4.74 -12.74
N LYS A 29 14.62 -4.77 -12.55
CA LYS A 29 15.56 -5.53 -13.40
C LYS A 29 15.41 -5.20 -14.89
N GLY A 30 15.29 -3.90 -15.24
CA GLY A 30 15.17 -3.43 -16.62
C GLY A 30 13.81 -3.71 -17.28
N LYS A 31 12.78 -4.04 -16.49
CA LYS A 31 11.40 -4.24 -16.96
C LYS A 31 10.44 -3.39 -16.13
N THR A 32 9.43 -2.83 -16.80
CA THR A 32 8.35 -2.11 -16.14
C THR A 32 7.36 -3.09 -15.52
N ILE A 33 6.95 -2.79 -14.30
CA ILE A 33 5.86 -3.45 -13.60
C ILE A 33 4.81 -2.39 -13.30
N ASN A 34 3.55 -2.71 -13.58
CA ASN A 34 2.41 -1.87 -13.24
C ASN A 34 1.79 -2.40 -11.95
N ILE A 35 1.42 -1.51 -11.06
CA ILE A 35 0.73 -1.82 -9.82
C ILE A 35 -0.46 -0.88 -9.64
N GLN A 36 -1.46 -1.35 -8.91
CA GLN A 36 -2.58 -0.54 -8.44
C GLN A 36 -2.87 -0.86 -6.98
N TRP A 37 -3.34 0.14 -6.24
CA TRP A 37 -3.70 0.03 -4.84
C TRP A 37 -4.82 1.03 -4.50
N CYS A 38 -5.50 0.77 -3.40
CA CYS A 38 -6.55 1.62 -2.86
C CYS A 38 -6.33 1.70 -1.36
N GLU A 39 -6.45 2.88 -0.77
CA GLU A 39 -6.26 3.06 0.67
C GLU A 39 -7.27 2.23 1.47
N LEU A 40 -6.88 1.83 2.67
CA LEU A 40 -7.77 1.13 3.58
C LEU A 40 -8.31 2.11 4.61
N VAL A 41 -9.61 2.03 4.89
CA VAL A 41 -10.13 2.59 6.13
C VAL A 41 -9.77 1.68 7.31
N GLU A 42 -9.84 2.20 8.54
CA GLU A 42 -9.45 1.45 9.74
C GLU A 42 -10.15 0.08 9.86
N SER A 43 -11.43 0.00 9.48
CA SER A 43 -12.20 -1.25 9.55
C SER A 43 -11.73 -2.31 8.54
N GLU A 44 -11.03 -1.90 7.48
CA GLU A 44 -10.49 -2.77 6.44
C GLU A 44 -9.05 -3.23 6.76
N GLU A 45 -8.34 -2.54 7.65
CA GLU A 45 -6.98 -2.90 8.02
C GLU A 45 -6.89 -4.35 8.56
N PRO A 46 -5.77 -5.06 8.32
CA PRO A 46 -5.56 -6.38 8.89
C PRO A 46 -5.54 -6.30 10.42
N LYS A 47 -6.53 -6.90 11.07
CA LYS A 47 -6.59 -7.02 12.53
C LYS A 47 -5.61 -8.08 12.98
N MET A 48 -4.68 -7.73 13.88
CA MET A 48 -3.73 -8.69 14.42
C MET A 48 -3.47 -8.45 15.92
N ASN A 49 -3.16 -9.53 16.64
CA ASN A 49 -2.89 -9.51 18.09
C ASN A 49 -1.50 -8.93 18.36
N ILE A 50 -1.45 -7.71 18.90
CA ILE A 50 -0.20 -7.03 19.27
C ILE A 50 0.67 -7.99 20.11
N PRO A 51 1.95 -8.24 19.73
CA PRO A 51 2.85 -9.09 20.50
C PRO A 51 2.97 -8.58 21.93
N SER A 52 3.13 -9.49 22.89
CA SER A 52 3.34 -9.07 24.29
C SER A 52 4.67 -8.30 24.43
N ASP A 53 4.77 -7.50 25.48
CA ASP A 53 6.02 -6.80 25.80
C ASP A 53 7.19 -7.76 26.03
N ASP A 54 6.91 -8.98 26.47
CA ASP A 54 7.91 -10.03 26.68
C ASP A 54 8.34 -10.78 25.40
N THR A 55 7.68 -10.52 24.26
CA THR A 55 8.05 -11.17 23.00
C THR A 55 9.46 -10.70 22.56
N PRO A 56 10.36 -11.61 22.15
CA PRO A 56 11.69 -11.24 21.65
C PRO A 56 11.63 -10.20 20.54
N GLU A 57 12.63 -9.32 20.47
CA GLU A 57 12.64 -8.21 19.51
C GLU A 57 12.64 -8.69 18.05
N ASP A 58 13.37 -9.76 17.74
CA ASP A 58 13.39 -10.36 16.40
C ASP A 58 12.00 -10.88 15.99
N GLU A 59 11.27 -11.49 16.92
CA GLU A 59 9.90 -11.99 16.69
C GLU A 59 8.91 -10.83 16.53
N LYS A 60 9.07 -9.74 17.30
CA LYS A 60 8.28 -8.50 17.12
C LYS A 60 8.54 -7.89 15.74
N ASN A 61 9.80 -7.82 15.31
CA ASN A 61 10.19 -7.26 14.03
C ASN A 61 9.64 -8.08 12.85
N GLU A 62 9.69 -9.41 12.95
CA GLU A 62 9.09 -10.30 11.97
C GLU A 62 7.57 -10.09 11.92
N TYR A 63 6.92 -9.98 13.08
CA TYR A 63 5.49 -9.73 13.18
C TYR A 63 5.08 -8.41 12.49
N TYR A 64 5.78 -7.30 12.75
CA TYR A 64 5.48 -6.03 12.10
C TYR A 64 5.74 -6.08 10.58
N THR A 65 6.75 -6.83 10.16
CA THR A 65 7.03 -7.04 8.72
C THR A 65 5.89 -7.80 8.03
N GLN A 66 5.35 -8.85 8.67
CA GLN A 66 4.22 -9.61 8.16
C GLN A 66 2.96 -8.74 8.09
N LEU A 67 2.69 -7.95 9.14
CA LEU A 67 1.55 -7.03 9.19
C LEU A 67 1.60 -6.01 8.05
N ALA A 68 2.77 -5.40 7.81
CA ALA A 68 2.95 -4.48 6.70
C ALA A 68 2.69 -5.17 5.35
N GLY A 69 3.18 -6.41 5.17
CA GLY A 69 2.93 -7.21 3.97
C GLY A 69 1.44 -7.50 3.72
N GLU A 70 0.69 -7.87 4.76
CA GLU A 70 -0.75 -8.12 4.66
C GLU A 70 -1.54 -6.83 4.40
N LYS A 71 -1.11 -5.69 4.97
CA LYS A 71 -1.75 -4.39 4.69
C LYS A 71 -1.65 -4.04 3.21
N ILE A 72 -0.45 -4.13 2.62
CA ILE A 72 -0.23 -3.85 1.19
C ILE A 72 -1.02 -4.81 0.29
N LYS A 73 -1.06 -6.09 0.66
CA LYS A 73 -1.87 -7.09 -0.05
C LYS A 73 -3.35 -6.70 -0.07
N LYS A 74 -3.92 -6.30 1.07
CA LYS A 74 -5.32 -5.84 1.13
C LYS A 74 -5.60 -4.61 0.28
N MET A 75 -4.68 -3.64 0.26
CA MET A 75 -4.79 -2.45 -0.60
C MET A 75 -4.85 -2.82 -2.09
N ILE A 76 -4.02 -3.79 -2.50
CA ILE A 76 -4.01 -4.33 -3.87
C ILE A 76 -5.30 -5.09 -4.18
N GLU A 77 -5.78 -5.93 -3.25
CA GLU A 77 -7.04 -6.67 -3.40
C GLU A 77 -8.23 -5.71 -3.58
N LYS A 78 -8.37 -4.71 -2.71
CA LYS A 78 -9.40 -3.68 -2.80
C LYS A 78 -9.35 -2.94 -4.15
N ALA A 79 -8.15 -2.60 -4.63
CA ALA A 79 -7.98 -1.97 -5.93
C ALA A 79 -8.40 -2.86 -7.10
N ASN A 80 -8.04 -4.14 -7.07
CA ASN A 80 -8.42 -5.10 -8.11
C ASN A 80 -9.93 -5.35 -8.13
N GLU A 81 -10.60 -5.37 -6.97
CA GLU A 81 -12.06 -5.47 -6.89
C GLU A 81 -12.75 -4.26 -7.53
N LYS A 82 -12.22 -3.06 -7.32
CA LYS A 82 -12.74 -1.81 -7.89
C LYS A 82 -12.39 -1.62 -9.37
N ASN A 83 -11.23 -2.12 -9.80
CA ASN A 83 -10.72 -2.00 -11.16
C ASN A 83 -10.19 -3.35 -11.69
N PRO A 84 -11.09 -4.30 -12.02
CA PRO A 84 -10.71 -5.64 -12.43
C PRO A 84 -9.93 -5.66 -13.75
N GLU A 85 -10.28 -4.78 -14.69
CA GLU A 85 -9.62 -4.66 -16.01
C GLU A 85 -8.19 -4.11 -15.91
N GLY A 86 -7.87 -3.38 -14.84
CA GLY A 86 -6.52 -2.87 -14.54
C GLY A 86 -5.69 -3.79 -13.64
N THR A 87 -6.12 -5.03 -13.41
CA THR A 87 -5.44 -5.96 -12.49
C THR A 87 -4.09 -6.40 -13.06
N PHE A 88 -3.00 -5.92 -12.47
CA PHE A 88 -1.63 -6.34 -12.80
C PHE A 88 -1.04 -7.30 -11.76
N LEU A 89 -1.26 -7.01 -10.48
CA LEU A 89 -0.70 -7.74 -9.35
C LEU A 89 -1.85 -8.32 -8.52
N THR A 90 -2.01 -9.64 -8.54
CA THR A 90 -3.02 -10.33 -7.72
C THR A 90 -2.43 -10.84 -6.41
N SER A 91 -3.30 -11.20 -5.46
CA SER A 91 -2.92 -11.86 -4.19
C SER A 91 -2.04 -13.11 -4.41
N ASP A 92 -2.41 -13.93 -5.40
CA ASP A 92 -1.67 -15.15 -5.75
C ASP A 92 -0.28 -14.86 -6.31
N VAL A 93 -0.16 -13.81 -7.12
CA VAL A 93 1.13 -13.36 -7.65
C VAL A 93 1.97 -12.77 -6.53
N TRP A 94 1.37 -11.91 -5.68
CA TRP A 94 2.01 -11.32 -4.52
C TRP A 94 2.68 -12.37 -3.64
N ALA A 95 1.97 -13.44 -3.27
CA ALA A 95 2.52 -14.51 -2.44
C ALA A 95 3.83 -15.10 -3.01
N LYS A 96 3.95 -15.20 -4.33
CA LYS A 96 5.08 -15.79 -5.07
C LYS A 96 6.21 -14.80 -5.39
N LEU A 97 6.02 -13.50 -5.14
CA LEU A 97 7.06 -12.51 -5.43
C LEU A 97 8.27 -12.66 -4.48
N PRO A 98 9.49 -12.41 -4.98
CA PRO A 98 10.66 -12.30 -4.13
C PRO A 98 10.49 -11.21 -3.08
N THR A 99 10.97 -11.43 -1.86
CA THR A 99 10.86 -10.47 -0.74
C THR A 99 11.41 -9.09 -1.11
N THR A 100 12.51 -9.05 -1.88
CA THR A 100 13.10 -7.78 -2.37
C THR A 100 12.17 -6.98 -3.27
N LEU A 101 11.34 -7.64 -4.09
CA LEU A 101 10.35 -6.95 -4.91
C LEU A 101 9.14 -6.53 -4.07
N LYS A 102 8.68 -7.38 -3.14
CA LYS A 102 7.63 -7.01 -2.18
C LYS A 102 7.98 -5.72 -1.44
N TYR A 103 9.21 -5.61 -0.91
CA TYR A 103 9.66 -4.39 -0.24
C TYR A 103 9.61 -3.15 -1.14
N LYS A 104 10.01 -3.25 -2.41
CA LYS A 104 9.95 -2.12 -3.34
C LYS A 104 8.51 -1.70 -3.65
N VAL A 105 7.63 -2.67 -3.90
CA VAL A 105 6.20 -2.40 -4.13
C VAL A 105 5.57 -1.79 -2.88
N SER A 106 5.87 -2.31 -1.68
CA SER A 106 5.40 -1.75 -0.42
C SER A 106 5.88 -0.31 -0.23
N ALA A 107 7.16 -0.02 -0.52
CA ALA A 107 7.68 1.35 -0.44
C ALA A 107 6.99 2.28 -1.44
N LYS A 108 6.68 1.81 -2.66
CA LYS A 108 5.91 2.55 -3.67
C LYS A 108 4.51 2.90 -3.17
N VAL A 109 3.78 1.89 -2.72
CA VAL A 109 2.39 2.02 -2.25
C VAL A 109 2.30 2.92 -1.01
N MET A 110 3.25 2.82 -0.08
CA MET A 110 3.27 3.67 1.12
C MET A 110 3.83 5.07 0.87
N GLY A 111 4.32 5.38 -0.34
CA GLY A 111 4.99 6.64 -0.64
C GLY A 111 6.31 6.83 0.12
N THR A 112 6.92 5.75 0.61
CA THR A 112 8.19 5.78 1.36
C THR A 112 9.40 5.43 0.48
N GLU A 113 9.25 5.47 -0.84
CA GLU A 113 10.39 5.35 -1.75
C GLU A 113 11.40 6.43 -1.40
N SER A 114 12.54 6.01 -0.86
CA SER A 114 13.67 6.92 -0.71
C SER A 114 14.19 7.19 -2.12
N ASN A 115 14.18 8.46 -2.56
CA ASN A 115 14.96 8.93 -3.71
C ASN A 115 16.46 8.81 -3.37
N VAL A 116 16.98 7.59 -3.28
CA VAL A 116 18.42 7.36 -3.18
C VAL A 116 18.95 7.43 -4.60
N ASN A 117 19.25 8.65 -5.05
CA ASN A 117 20.08 8.86 -6.23
C ASN A 117 21.46 8.24 -5.92
N PHE A 118 21.77 7.11 -6.57
CA PHE A 118 23.12 6.57 -6.64
C PHE A 118 23.89 7.22 -7.79
#